data_AF-A0A6J7DR91-F1
#
_entry.id   AF-A0A6J7DR91-F1
#
_cell.length_a   1.000
_cell.length_b   1.000
_cell.length_c   1.000
_cell.angle_alpha   90.00
_cell.angle_beta   90.00
_cell.angle_gamma   90.00
#
_symmetry.space_group_name_H-M   'P 1'
#
loop_
_entity.id
_entity.type
_entity.pdbx_description
1 polymer ?
#
loop_
_entity_poly.entity_id
_entity_poly.type
_entity_poly.pdbx_seq_one_letter_code
_entity_poly.pdbx_strand_id
1 'polypeptide(L)'
;MSLAGRFVVMVPGQPQTYGISKRLPDEERRRLRKVLDAIRPDDAGLIVRTAAAGASAEELERDLNRLKAEWQVIAAAAKRSGKPCLLHREPPLVVRVIREEFNTEYRSIVIDDEVLYNEVRSYVEAIAPELAERVELHVDAPGELPLFERLHIHEQLHKALERKVWLPSGGSLIIERTEALTVIDVNTGKNVGRSNLEETVFQNNLEAAAEVAHQLRLRDIGGIIVIDFIDMEVKRNRDEVVRVLRDALARDKTRTQVFEISELGLVEMTRKRISEGLVESFSEVCPTCAGRGFTVDQSML
;
A
#
# COMPACT_ATOMS: atom_id res chain seq x y z
N MET A 1 19.87 -7.20 -14.75
CA MET A 1 19.68 -6.35 -13.55
C MET A 1 18.69 -5.25 -13.91
N SER A 2 17.82 -4.84 -13.00
CA SER A 2 16.93 -3.69 -13.18
C SER A 2 17.20 -2.69 -12.07
N LEU A 3 17.24 -1.40 -12.41
CA LEU A 3 17.37 -0.31 -11.44
C LEU A 3 16.03 0.41 -11.35
N ALA A 4 15.42 0.37 -10.16
CA ALA A 4 14.09 0.93 -9.92
C ALA A 4 14.18 2.36 -9.38
N GLY A 5 13.79 3.32 -10.21
CA GLY A 5 13.55 4.70 -9.82
C GLY A 5 12.13 4.92 -9.30
N ARG A 6 11.80 6.18 -9.01
CA ARG A 6 10.47 6.57 -8.53
C ARG A 6 9.42 6.41 -9.63
N PHE A 7 9.71 6.92 -10.82
CA PHE A 7 8.79 6.98 -11.95
C PHE A 7 9.11 5.91 -12.99
N VAL A 8 10.38 5.57 -13.16
CA VAL A 8 10.84 4.63 -14.18
C VAL A 8 11.69 3.51 -13.60
N VAL A 9 11.68 2.36 -14.28
CA VAL A 9 12.61 1.25 -14.06
C VAL A 9 13.47 1.13 -15.30
N MET A 10 14.79 1.26 -15.13
CA MET A 10 15.76 1.11 -16.20
C MET A 10 16.32 -0.31 -16.21
N VAL A 11 16.42 -0.92 -17.39
CA VAL A 11 16.97 -2.27 -17.58
C VAL A 11 18.15 -2.21 -18.54
N PRO A 12 19.38 -2.01 -18.03
CA PRO A 12 20.57 -1.88 -18.87
C PRO A 12 20.81 -3.12 -19.75
N GLY A 13 21.24 -2.90 -21.00
CA GLY A 13 21.58 -3.97 -21.95
C GLY A 13 20.37 -4.71 -22.54
N GLN A 14 19.14 -4.27 -22.24
CA GLN A 14 17.92 -4.86 -22.77
C GLN A 14 17.02 -3.78 -23.41
N PRO A 15 17.44 -3.20 -24.55
CA PRO A 15 16.67 -2.13 -25.17
C PRO A 15 15.25 -2.54 -25.48
N GLN A 16 14.98 -3.80 -25.85
CA GLN A 16 13.63 -4.27 -26.18
C GLN A 16 12.65 -4.24 -24.99
N THR A 17 13.12 -4.12 -23.75
CA THR A 17 12.28 -4.06 -22.56
C THR A 17 11.66 -2.67 -22.45
N TYR A 18 10.44 -2.51 -22.98
CA TYR A 18 9.70 -1.26 -22.95
C TYR A 18 8.27 -1.47 -22.46
N GLY A 19 7.81 -0.65 -21.52
CA GLY A 19 6.46 -0.81 -20.96
C GLY A 19 5.96 0.41 -20.21
N ILE A 20 4.64 0.54 -20.15
CA ILE A 20 3.96 1.53 -19.29
C ILE A 20 2.98 0.76 -18.43
N SER A 21 2.94 1.09 -17.13
CA SER A 21 2.03 0.44 -16.18
C SER A 21 0.59 0.41 -16.69
N LYS A 22 -0.02 -0.79 -16.68
CA LYS A 22 -1.42 -1.00 -17.09
C LYS A 22 -2.43 -0.37 -16.10
N ARG A 23 -1.96 0.03 -14.90
CA ARG A 23 -2.80 0.69 -13.89
C ARG A 23 -3.05 2.17 -14.18
N LEU A 24 -2.33 2.75 -15.14
CA LEU A 24 -2.52 4.14 -15.54
C LEU A 24 -3.70 4.27 -16.51
N PRO A 25 -4.48 5.36 -16.46
CA PRO A 25 -5.51 5.66 -17.46
C PRO A 25 -4.93 5.70 -18.89
N ASP A 26 -5.74 5.40 -19.91
CA ASP A 26 -5.28 5.36 -21.31
C ASP A 26 -4.74 6.71 -21.81
N GLU A 27 -5.34 7.81 -21.37
CA GLU A 27 -4.88 9.16 -21.67
C GLU A 27 -3.46 9.39 -21.15
N GLU A 28 -3.24 9.03 -19.89
CA GLU A 28 -1.96 9.18 -19.21
C GLU A 28 -0.89 8.28 -19.82
N ARG A 29 -1.25 7.04 -20.21
CA ARG A 29 -0.36 6.15 -20.96
C ARG A 29 0.08 6.75 -22.30
N ARG A 30 -0.83 7.42 -23.03
CA ARG A 30 -0.50 8.09 -24.30
C ARG A 30 0.44 9.28 -24.08
N ARG A 31 0.22 10.07 -23.02
CA ARG A 31 1.10 11.20 -22.65
C ARG A 31 2.50 10.70 -22.32
N LEU A 32 2.61 9.73 -21.40
CA LEU A 32 3.88 9.17 -20.94
C LEU A 32 4.65 8.47 -22.04
N ARG A 33 3.96 7.81 -22.99
CA ARG A 33 4.60 7.23 -24.18
C ARG A 33 5.39 8.26 -24.98
N LYS A 34 4.80 9.41 -25.28
CA LYS A 34 5.47 10.48 -26.04
C LYS A 34 6.72 10.98 -25.32
N VAL A 35 6.65 11.13 -24.00
CA VAL A 35 7.81 11.57 -23.19
C VAL A 35 8.90 10.51 -23.18
N LEU A 36 8.54 9.25 -22.96
CA LEU A 36 9.49 8.13 -22.94
C LEU A 36 10.25 7.98 -24.25
N ASP A 37 9.55 8.10 -25.37
CA ASP A 37 10.15 7.92 -26.70
C ASP A 37 11.21 9.01 -26.98
N ALA A 38 11.13 10.16 -26.30
CA ALA A 38 12.13 11.22 -26.38
C ALA A 38 13.36 11.01 -25.47
N ILE A 39 13.19 10.37 -24.31
CA ILE A 39 14.26 10.24 -23.29
C ILE A 39 14.90 8.86 -23.22
N ARG A 40 14.32 7.85 -23.88
CA ARG A 40 14.75 6.45 -23.79
C ARG A 40 16.20 6.26 -24.29
N PRO A 41 17.06 5.56 -23.54
CA PRO A 41 18.41 5.23 -24.01
C PRO A 41 18.38 4.12 -25.08
N ASP A 42 19.31 4.18 -26.03
CA ASP A 42 19.44 3.17 -27.09
C ASP A 42 19.90 1.80 -26.57
N ASP A 43 20.62 1.78 -25.45
CA ASP A 43 21.26 0.60 -24.86
C ASP A 43 20.51 0.04 -23.65
N ALA A 44 19.37 0.62 -23.26
CA ALA A 44 18.63 0.24 -22.07
C ALA A 44 17.11 0.19 -22.30
N GLY A 45 16.48 -0.77 -21.63
CA GLY A 45 15.03 -0.84 -21.52
C GLY A 45 14.50 0.15 -20.48
N LEU A 46 13.23 0.55 -20.64
CA LEU A 46 12.57 1.50 -19.76
C LEU A 46 11.11 1.10 -19.51
N ILE A 47 10.73 0.98 -18.24
CA ILE A 47 9.38 0.64 -17.80
C ILE A 47 8.84 1.77 -16.92
N VAL A 48 7.69 2.34 -17.26
CA VAL A 48 7.03 3.38 -16.45
C VAL A 48 6.16 2.79 -15.35
N ARG A 49 6.36 3.27 -14.12
CA ARG A 49 5.63 2.90 -12.92
C ARG A 49 4.33 3.71 -12.81
N THR A 50 3.37 3.22 -12.02
CA THR A 50 2.11 3.94 -11.73
C THR A 50 2.35 5.29 -11.05
N ALA A 51 3.43 5.42 -10.29
CA ALA A 51 3.81 6.68 -9.63
C ALA A 51 4.14 7.82 -10.62
N ALA A 52 4.33 7.52 -11.92
CA ALA A 52 4.55 8.52 -12.95
C ALA A 52 3.27 9.26 -13.39
N ALA A 53 2.11 8.91 -12.84
CA ALA A 53 0.86 9.63 -13.09
C ALA A 53 1.04 11.12 -12.75
N GLY A 54 0.80 11.99 -13.73
CA GLY A 54 0.94 13.44 -13.58
C GLY A 54 2.38 13.97 -13.59
N ALA A 55 3.40 13.11 -13.60
CA ALA A 55 4.79 13.53 -13.60
C ALA A 55 5.15 14.28 -14.89
N SER A 56 5.87 15.39 -14.76
CA SER A 56 6.42 16.17 -15.86
C SER A 56 7.53 15.40 -16.61
N ALA A 57 7.85 15.86 -17.82
CA ALA A 57 8.95 15.29 -18.59
C ALA A 57 10.31 15.47 -17.88
N GLU A 58 10.51 16.61 -17.23
CA GLU A 58 11.72 16.93 -16.48
C GLU A 58 11.92 15.99 -15.28
N GLU A 59 10.85 15.67 -14.55
CA GLU A 59 10.90 14.70 -13.45
C GLU A 59 11.26 13.29 -13.92
N LEU A 60 10.68 12.85 -15.04
CA LEU A 60 11.00 11.55 -15.66
C LEU A 60 12.45 11.48 -16.13
N GLU A 61 12.94 12.56 -16.73
CA GLU A 61 14.32 12.67 -17.19
C GLU A 61 15.31 12.70 -16.03
N ARG A 62 14.99 13.43 -14.94
CA ARG A 62 15.80 13.46 -13.71
C ARG A 62 15.94 12.07 -13.09
N ASP A 63 14.83 11.35 -12.93
CA ASP A 63 14.85 9.99 -12.38
C ASP A 63 15.66 9.04 -13.29
N LEU A 64 15.49 9.14 -14.62
CA LEU A 64 16.27 8.35 -15.57
C LEU A 64 17.78 8.66 -15.51
N ASN A 65 18.16 9.94 -15.46
CA ASN A 65 19.56 10.35 -15.41
C ASN A 65 20.24 9.90 -14.11
N ARG A 66 19.51 9.91 -12.98
CA ARG A 66 19.98 9.32 -11.73
C ARG A 66 20.25 7.82 -11.88
N LEU A 67 19.31 7.07 -12.48
CA LEU A 67 19.51 5.63 -12.73
C LEU A 67 20.68 5.35 -13.67
N LYS A 68 20.92 6.20 -14.68
CA LYS A 68 22.10 6.13 -15.55
C LYS A 68 23.40 6.32 -14.78
N ALA A 69 23.47 7.34 -13.93
CA ALA A 69 24.64 7.59 -13.08
C ALA A 69 24.90 6.41 -12.13
N GLU A 70 23.85 5.89 -11.50
CA GLU A 70 23.91 4.70 -10.65
C GLU A 70 24.43 3.48 -11.42
N TRP A 71 23.92 3.24 -12.64
CA TRP A 71 24.42 2.17 -13.50
C TRP A 71 25.89 2.35 -13.89
N GLN A 72 26.34 3.56 -14.19
CA GLN A 72 27.74 3.83 -14.51
C GLN A 72 28.66 3.46 -13.34
N VAL A 73 28.28 3.80 -12.11
CA VAL A 73 29.02 3.43 -10.90
C VAL A 73 29.08 1.91 -10.75
N ILE A 74 27.95 1.22 -10.90
CA ILE A 74 27.87 -0.25 -10.81
C ILE A 74 28.71 -0.92 -11.89
N ALA A 75 28.59 -0.48 -13.15
CA ALA A 75 29.33 -1.02 -14.28
C ALA A 75 30.84 -0.80 -14.13
N ALA A 76 31.26 0.36 -13.63
CA ALA A 76 32.67 0.64 -13.35
C ALA A 76 33.20 -0.22 -12.20
N ALA A 77 32.44 -0.41 -11.12
CA ALA A 77 32.80 -1.29 -10.03
C ALA A 77 32.91 -2.76 -10.50
N ALA A 78 31.95 -3.23 -11.31
CA ALA A 78 31.93 -4.57 -11.86
C ALA A 78 33.14 -4.87 -12.76
N LYS A 79 33.55 -3.90 -13.59
CA LYS A 79 34.74 -4.03 -14.45
C LYS A 79 36.04 -4.09 -13.65
N ARG A 80 36.10 -3.43 -12.49
CA ARG A 80 37.29 -3.42 -11.61
C ARG A 80 37.37 -4.65 -10.70
N SER A 81 36.25 -5.31 -10.42
CA SER A 81 36.22 -6.44 -9.49
C SER A 81 36.62 -7.76 -10.17
N GLY A 82 37.81 -8.26 -9.85
CA GLY A 82 38.28 -9.59 -10.26
C GLY A 82 37.83 -10.75 -9.35
N LYS A 83 37.02 -10.47 -8.32
CA LYS A 83 36.52 -11.44 -7.32
C LYS A 83 35.07 -11.11 -6.97
N PRO A 84 34.27 -12.06 -6.45
CA PRO A 84 32.92 -11.79 -5.97
C PRO A 84 32.91 -10.65 -4.94
N CYS A 85 32.14 -9.59 -5.20
CA CYS A 85 31.98 -8.45 -4.29
C CYS A 85 30.57 -7.86 -4.39
N LEU A 86 30.18 -7.08 -3.38
CA LEU A 86 28.95 -6.32 -3.39
C LEU A 86 29.09 -5.10 -4.33
N LEU A 87 28.31 -5.09 -5.42
CA LEU A 87 28.32 -3.98 -6.40
C LEU A 87 27.24 -2.93 -6.12
N HIS A 88 26.10 -3.36 -5.61
CA HIS A 88 24.96 -2.52 -5.32
C HIS A 88 24.20 -3.13 -4.14
N ARG A 89 23.81 -2.28 -3.19
CA ARG A 89 22.91 -2.63 -2.09
C ARG A 89 21.62 -1.86 -2.30
N GLU A 90 20.48 -2.55 -2.25
CA GLU A 90 19.21 -1.85 -2.29
C GLU A 90 19.10 -0.90 -1.09
N PRO A 91 18.46 0.27 -1.27
CA PRO A 91 18.25 1.20 -0.17
C PRO A 91 17.50 0.54 1.00
N PRO A 92 17.71 1.01 2.24
CA PRO A 92 16.93 0.58 3.40
C PRO A 92 15.42 0.70 3.17
N LEU A 93 14.63 -0.08 3.93
CA LEU A 93 13.17 -0.14 3.78
C LEU A 93 12.52 1.26 3.81
N VAL A 94 12.95 2.12 4.72
CA VAL A 94 12.46 3.50 4.86
C VAL A 94 12.62 4.31 3.58
N VAL A 95 13.79 4.25 2.93
CA VAL A 95 14.04 4.94 1.66
C VAL A 95 13.16 4.36 0.55
N ARG A 96 12.95 3.03 0.55
CA ARG A 96 12.05 2.37 -0.41
C ARG A 96 10.60 2.81 -0.22
N VAL A 97 10.12 2.91 1.03
CA VAL A 97 8.77 3.39 1.34
C VAL A 97 8.62 4.83 0.89
N ILE A 98 9.58 5.70 1.18
CA ILE A 98 9.54 7.11 0.77
C ILE A 98 9.54 7.26 -0.75
N ARG A 99 10.40 6.51 -1.45
CA ARG A 99 10.40 6.47 -2.93
C ARG A 99 9.03 6.15 -3.50
N GLU A 100 8.31 5.24 -2.85
CA GLU A 100 7.07 4.66 -3.35
C GLU A 100 5.83 5.43 -2.92
N GLU A 101 5.77 5.89 -1.67
CA GLU A 101 4.58 6.51 -1.08
C GLU A 101 4.64 8.04 -1.09
N PHE A 102 5.80 8.63 -0.76
CA PHE A 102 5.86 10.06 -0.46
C PHE A 102 5.61 10.90 -1.71
N ASN A 103 4.59 11.75 -1.71
CA ASN A 103 4.20 12.58 -2.84
C ASN A 103 3.59 13.91 -2.33
N THR A 104 3.08 14.74 -3.23
CA THR A 104 2.53 16.06 -2.88
C THR A 104 1.27 16.02 -1.99
N GLU A 105 0.58 14.88 -1.89
CA GLU A 105 -0.56 14.66 -0.99
C GLU A 105 -0.13 14.54 0.49
N TYR A 106 1.14 14.20 0.74
CA TYR A 106 1.67 14.10 2.09
C TYR A 106 2.19 15.46 2.58
N ARG A 107 1.77 15.85 3.79
CA ARG A 107 2.19 17.12 4.41
C ARG A 107 3.70 17.18 4.67
N SER A 108 4.23 16.19 5.39
CA SER A 108 5.64 16.11 5.76
C SER A 108 6.06 14.68 6.12
N ILE A 109 7.37 14.44 6.10
CA ILE A 109 8.03 13.28 6.71
C ILE A 109 8.70 13.80 7.98
N VAL A 110 8.34 13.24 9.12
CA VAL A 110 8.92 13.62 10.41
C VAL A 110 9.78 12.47 10.91
N ILE A 111 11.05 12.74 11.19
CA ILE A 111 12.07 11.73 11.57
C ILE A 111 12.73 12.17 12.87
N ASP A 112 12.83 11.30 13.86
CA ASP A 112 13.45 11.54 15.17
C ASP A 112 14.92 11.09 15.26
N ASP A 113 15.45 10.45 14.21
CA ASP A 113 16.86 10.06 14.08
C ASP A 113 17.61 10.96 13.07
N GLU A 114 18.68 11.61 13.53
CA GLU A 114 19.44 12.58 12.73
C GLU A 114 20.17 11.93 11.53
N VAL A 115 20.67 10.70 11.70
CA VAL A 115 21.38 9.99 10.62
C VAL A 115 20.41 9.65 9.49
N LEU A 116 19.26 9.08 9.85
CA LEU A 116 18.19 8.73 8.93
C LEU A 116 17.59 9.97 8.28
N TYR A 117 17.42 11.07 9.02
CA TYR A 117 16.96 12.35 8.47
C TYR A 117 17.87 12.82 7.33
N ASN A 118 19.18 12.83 7.55
CA ASN A 118 20.13 13.26 6.54
C ASN A 118 20.13 12.33 5.32
N GLU A 119 20.02 11.01 5.52
CA GLU A 119 19.91 10.03 4.44
C GLU A 119 18.64 10.25 3.61
N VAL A 120 17.49 10.37 4.27
CA VAL A 120 16.19 10.58 3.64
C VAL A 120 16.13 11.92 2.92
N ARG A 121 16.56 13.01 3.55
CA ARG A 121 16.57 14.34 2.94
C ARG A 121 17.43 14.37 1.68
N SER A 122 18.65 13.84 1.75
CA SER A 122 19.55 13.75 0.59
C SER A 122 18.91 12.94 -0.54
N TYR A 123 18.22 11.85 -0.21
CA TYR A 123 17.53 11.01 -1.18
C TYR A 123 16.34 11.72 -1.84
N VAL A 124 15.50 12.39 -1.05
CA VAL A 124 14.34 13.14 -1.54
C VAL A 124 14.82 14.31 -2.40
N GLU A 125 15.84 15.05 -1.98
CA GLU A 125 16.43 16.15 -2.75
C GLU A 125 16.95 15.68 -4.12
N ALA A 126 17.54 14.49 -4.20
CA ALA A 126 18.02 13.93 -5.46
C ALA A 126 16.90 13.52 -6.44
N ILE A 127 15.69 13.23 -5.94
CA ILE A 127 14.59 12.65 -6.73
C ILE A 127 13.46 13.65 -6.97
N ALA A 128 13.05 14.33 -5.91
CA ALA A 128 11.94 15.26 -5.84
C ALA A 128 12.37 16.47 -4.97
N PRO A 129 13.24 17.36 -5.50
CA PRO A 129 13.73 18.54 -4.77
C PRO A 129 12.61 19.37 -4.14
N GLU A 130 11.47 19.48 -4.83
CA GLU A 130 10.28 20.20 -4.38
C GLU A 130 9.62 19.61 -3.12
N LEU A 131 9.93 18.36 -2.78
CA LEU A 131 9.46 17.70 -1.57
C LEU A 131 10.53 17.69 -0.45
N ALA A 132 11.75 18.13 -0.72
CA ALA A 132 12.85 18.05 0.25
C ALA A 132 12.61 18.91 1.50
N GLU A 133 11.98 20.08 1.34
CA GLU A 133 11.62 20.96 2.46
C GLU A 133 10.56 20.35 3.40
N ARG A 134 9.82 19.34 2.94
CA ARG A 134 8.82 18.63 3.73
C ARG A 134 9.42 17.51 4.58
N VAL A 135 10.74 17.28 4.51
CA VAL A 135 11.47 16.36 5.39
C VAL A 135 11.92 17.16 6.62
N GLU A 136 11.34 16.84 7.76
CA GLU A 136 11.52 17.55 9.03
C GLU A 136 12.23 16.65 10.05
N LEU A 137 13.27 17.17 10.69
CA LEU A 137 13.91 16.52 11.83
C LEU A 137 13.12 16.88 13.09
N HIS A 138 12.58 15.86 13.75
CA HIS A 138 12.05 15.97 15.09
C HIS A 138 13.19 15.85 16.09
N VAL A 139 13.23 16.78 17.03
CA VAL A 139 14.18 16.73 18.14
C VAL A 139 13.35 16.75 19.41
N ASP A 140 13.43 15.68 20.20
CA ASP A 140 12.74 15.61 21.48
C ASP A 140 13.24 16.75 22.39
N ALA A 141 12.38 17.73 22.65
CA ALA A 141 12.69 18.76 23.64
C ALA A 141 12.50 18.19 25.06
N PRO A 142 13.31 18.62 26.05
CA PRO A 142 13.14 18.16 27.42
C PRO A 142 11.71 18.41 27.94
N GLY A 143 10.99 17.34 28.28
CA GLY A 143 9.61 17.40 28.76
C GLY A 143 8.53 17.36 27.69
N GLU A 144 8.88 17.24 26.40
CA GLU A 144 7.92 16.90 25.34
C GLU A 144 7.69 15.38 25.25
N LEU A 145 6.51 15.01 24.75
CA LEU A 145 6.18 13.61 24.48
C LEU A 145 6.95 13.13 23.24
N PRO A 146 7.40 11.86 23.22
CA PRO A 146 8.02 11.26 22.04
C PRO A 146 7.14 11.41 20.79
N LEU A 147 7.77 11.47 19.61
CA LEU A 147 7.12 11.69 18.31
C LEU A 147 5.84 10.85 18.12
N PHE A 148 5.90 9.56 18.41
CA PHE A 148 4.78 8.63 18.20
C PHE A 148 3.62 8.86 19.18
N GLU A 149 3.90 9.33 20.40
CA GLU A 149 2.87 9.70 21.36
C GLU A 149 2.21 11.01 20.94
N ARG A 150 3.01 12.01 20.56
CA ARG A 150 2.52 13.31 20.08
C ARG A 150 1.62 13.18 18.85
N LEU A 151 1.91 12.23 17.96
CA LEU A 151 1.11 11.94 16.77
C LEU A 151 0.06 10.83 16.97
N HIS A 152 -0.12 10.34 18.21
CA HIS A 152 -1.06 9.27 18.55
C HIS A 152 -0.90 8.01 17.68
N ILE A 153 0.33 7.70 17.25
CA ILE A 153 0.63 6.53 16.40
C ILE A 153 0.39 5.24 17.19
N HIS A 154 0.75 5.21 18.47
CA HIS A 154 0.49 4.07 19.34
C HIS A 154 -1.00 3.71 19.41
N GLU A 155 -1.87 4.70 19.62
CA GLU A 155 -3.32 4.49 19.64
C GLU A 155 -3.84 3.96 18.30
N GLN A 156 -3.31 4.46 17.19
CA GLN A 156 -3.67 4.01 15.85
C GLN A 156 -3.21 2.57 15.60
N LEU A 157 -2.01 2.19 16.07
CA LEU A 157 -1.50 0.82 15.99
C LEU A 157 -2.37 -0.14 16.81
N HIS A 158 -2.72 0.23 18.04
CA HIS A 158 -3.64 -0.57 18.86
C HIS A 158 -4.99 -0.77 18.16
N LYS A 159 -5.59 0.30 17.62
CA LYS A 159 -6.82 0.21 16.82
C LYS A 159 -6.66 -0.67 15.57
N ALA A 160 -5.50 -0.64 14.91
CA ALA A 160 -5.22 -1.48 13.75
C ALA A 160 -5.04 -2.97 14.10
N LEU A 161 -4.73 -3.29 15.36
CA LEU A 161 -4.67 -4.67 15.87
C LEU A 161 -6.04 -5.17 16.35
N GLU A 162 -7.00 -4.29 16.62
CA GLU A 162 -8.34 -4.69 17.06
C GLU A 162 -9.08 -5.48 15.98
N ARG A 163 -9.80 -6.53 16.40
CA ARG A 163 -10.69 -7.31 15.52
C ARG A 163 -11.81 -6.46 14.91
N LYS A 164 -12.32 -5.48 15.66
CA LYS A 164 -13.46 -4.65 15.28
C LYS A 164 -12.99 -3.28 14.79
N VAL A 165 -13.50 -2.84 13.65
CA VAL A 165 -13.24 -1.50 13.08
C VAL A 165 -14.54 -0.74 13.00
N TRP A 166 -14.60 0.46 13.54
CA TRP A 166 -15.80 1.30 13.49
C TRP A 166 -15.85 2.11 12.20
N LEU A 167 -17.02 2.17 11.57
CA LEU A 167 -17.30 2.99 10.41
C LEU A 167 -17.79 4.39 10.84
N PRO A 168 -17.56 5.44 10.04
CA PRO A 168 -18.01 6.80 10.34
C PRO A 168 -19.51 6.89 10.64
N SER A 169 -20.34 6.15 9.91
CA SER A 169 -21.79 6.10 10.13
C SER A 169 -22.22 5.26 11.33
N GLY A 170 -21.30 4.75 12.15
CA GLY A 170 -21.61 3.98 13.36
C GLY A 170 -21.81 2.47 13.15
N GLY A 171 -21.68 2.00 11.91
CA GLY A 171 -21.50 0.58 11.60
C GLY A 171 -20.12 0.07 12.01
N SER A 172 -19.83 -1.20 11.73
CA SER A 172 -18.52 -1.78 12.02
C SER A 172 -18.16 -2.95 11.15
N LEU A 173 -16.87 -3.13 10.90
CA LEU A 173 -16.28 -4.33 10.32
C LEU A 173 -15.76 -5.25 11.42
N ILE A 174 -15.93 -6.55 11.25
CA ILE A 174 -15.32 -7.59 12.08
C ILE A 174 -14.36 -8.39 11.20
N ILE A 175 -13.06 -8.28 11.46
CA ILE A 175 -12.02 -8.92 10.65
C ILE A 175 -11.51 -10.15 11.39
N GLU A 176 -11.80 -11.34 10.86
CA GLU A 176 -11.36 -12.63 11.42
C GLU A 176 -10.41 -13.35 10.47
N ARG A 177 -9.34 -13.91 11.04
CA ARG A 177 -8.38 -14.71 10.30
C ARG A 177 -8.56 -16.16 10.67
N THR A 178 -8.65 -17.00 9.66
CA THR A 178 -8.64 -18.46 9.79
C THR A 178 -7.31 -18.99 9.24
N GLU A 179 -7.13 -20.31 9.27
CA GLU A 179 -5.95 -20.96 8.71
C GLU A 179 -5.80 -20.72 7.19
N ALA A 180 -6.92 -20.74 6.46
CA ALA A 180 -6.90 -20.69 5.00
C ALA A 180 -7.25 -19.32 4.41
N LEU A 181 -8.14 -18.57 5.07
CA LEU A 181 -8.72 -17.34 4.53
C LEU A 181 -9.05 -16.31 5.63
N THR A 182 -9.22 -15.06 5.22
CA THR A 182 -9.70 -13.99 6.09
C THR A 182 -11.17 -13.71 5.79
N VAL A 183 -12.00 -13.65 6.83
CA VAL A 183 -13.42 -13.27 6.74
C VAL A 183 -13.59 -11.84 7.26
N ILE A 184 -14.37 -11.03 6.56
CA ILE A 184 -14.74 -9.69 7.00
C ILE A 184 -16.25 -9.57 7.02
N ASP A 185 -16.82 -9.35 8.19
CA ASP A 185 -18.27 -9.20 8.40
C ASP A 185 -18.65 -7.72 8.60
N VAL A 186 -19.72 -7.26 7.95
CA VAL A 186 -20.18 -5.87 7.96
C VAL A 186 -21.45 -5.73 8.80
N ASN A 187 -21.43 -4.84 9.79
CA ASN A 187 -22.57 -4.56 10.65
C ASN A 187 -23.03 -3.10 10.51
N THR A 188 -24.34 -2.85 10.55
CA THR A 188 -24.95 -1.49 10.50
C THR A 188 -24.90 -0.72 11.83
N GLY A 189 -24.56 -1.40 12.94
CA GLY A 189 -24.50 -0.78 14.27
C GLY A 189 -25.85 -0.19 14.72
N LYS A 190 -25.82 0.88 15.53
CA LYS A 190 -27.04 1.51 16.10
C LYS A 190 -27.72 2.52 15.16
N ASN A 191 -27.15 2.78 13.98
CA ASN A 191 -27.61 3.84 13.12
C ASN A 191 -28.67 3.31 12.13
N VAL A 192 -29.85 3.00 12.66
CA VAL A 192 -31.00 2.61 11.84
C VAL A 192 -31.73 3.89 11.45
N GLY A 193 -31.54 4.35 10.21
CA GLY A 193 -32.22 5.54 9.70
C GLY A 193 -33.73 5.44 9.89
N ARG A 194 -34.39 6.55 10.27
CA ARG A 194 -35.81 6.55 10.67
C ARG A 194 -36.82 6.23 9.56
N SER A 195 -36.41 6.15 8.28
CA SER A 195 -37.37 6.09 7.17
C SER A 195 -37.00 5.19 5.98
N ASN A 196 -35.73 4.75 5.80
CA ASN A 196 -35.39 3.86 4.68
C ASN A 196 -34.22 2.91 5.03
N LEU A 197 -34.56 1.67 5.38
CA LEU A 197 -33.59 0.65 5.81
C LEU A 197 -32.64 0.27 4.67
N GLU A 198 -33.15 0.07 3.45
CA GLU A 198 -32.36 -0.33 2.27
C GLU A 198 -31.30 0.72 1.93
N GLU A 199 -31.65 2.00 1.98
CA GLU A 199 -30.69 3.09 1.72
C GLU A 199 -29.63 3.19 2.82
N THR A 200 -30.02 2.96 4.07
CA THR A 200 -29.07 2.93 5.20
C THR A 200 -28.07 1.78 5.04
N VAL A 201 -28.57 0.58 4.69
CA VAL A 201 -27.75 -0.60 4.40
C VAL A 201 -26.79 -0.34 3.24
N PHE A 202 -27.31 0.21 2.15
CA PHE A 202 -26.51 0.53 0.98
C PHE A 202 -25.38 1.52 1.31
N GLN A 203 -25.67 2.61 2.00
CA GLN A 203 -24.64 3.57 2.42
C GLN A 203 -23.60 2.94 3.36
N ASN A 204 -24.04 2.13 4.33
CA ASN A 204 -23.11 1.43 5.22
C ASN A 204 -22.19 0.45 4.46
N ASN A 205 -22.71 -0.26 3.46
CA ASN A 205 -21.90 -1.15 2.62
C ASN A 205 -20.92 -0.39 1.72
N LEU A 206 -21.26 0.81 1.23
CA LEU A 206 -20.31 1.66 0.49
C LEU A 206 -19.15 2.12 1.38
N GLU A 207 -19.45 2.57 2.60
CA GLU A 207 -18.43 2.92 3.60
C GLU A 207 -17.57 1.70 3.95
N ALA A 208 -18.21 0.56 4.19
CA ALA A 208 -17.54 -0.70 4.47
C ALA A 208 -16.59 -1.11 3.33
N ALA A 209 -17.01 -0.99 2.06
CA ALA A 209 -16.17 -1.33 0.91
C ALA A 209 -14.89 -0.48 0.85
N ALA A 210 -15.00 0.83 1.11
CA ALA A 210 -13.85 1.72 1.16
C ALA A 210 -12.92 1.38 2.34
N GLU A 211 -13.50 1.12 3.52
CA GLU A 211 -12.75 0.83 4.74
C GLU A 211 -12.09 -0.56 4.70
N VAL A 212 -12.73 -1.57 4.09
CA VAL A 212 -12.12 -2.87 3.82
C VAL A 212 -10.84 -2.70 3.03
N ALA A 213 -10.89 -1.97 1.90
CA ALA A 213 -9.71 -1.73 1.08
C ALA A 213 -8.60 -1.00 1.85
N HIS A 214 -8.97 -0.07 2.75
CA HIS A 214 -8.03 0.59 3.65
C HIS A 214 -7.40 -0.40 4.64
N GLN A 215 -8.19 -1.18 5.37
CA GLN A 215 -7.71 -2.13 6.38
C GLN A 215 -6.84 -3.24 5.78
N LEU A 216 -7.15 -3.70 4.56
CA LEU A 216 -6.31 -4.67 3.85
C LEU A 216 -4.89 -4.13 3.59
N ARG A 217 -4.75 -2.84 3.29
CA ARG A 217 -3.44 -2.18 3.13
C ARG A 217 -2.77 -1.93 4.47
N LEU A 218 -3.51 -1.34 5.42
CA LEU A 218 -2.99 -0.97 6.73
C LEU A 218 -2.46 -2.17 7.51
N ARG A 219 -3.15 -3.30 7.45
CA ARG A 219 -2.82 -4.54 8.18
C ARG A 219 -2.01 -5.54 7.36
N ASP A 220 -1.67 -5.19 6.12
CA ASP A 220 -1.09 -6.05 5.08
C ASP A 220 -1.73 -7.45 4.98
N ILE A 221 -3.06 -7.51 4.92
CA ILE A 221 -3.79 -8.78 4.83
C ILE A 221 -3.68 -9.33 3.41
N GLY A 222 -3.21 -10.57 3.26
CA GLY A 222 -3.11 -11.24 1.96
C GLY A 222 -3.57 -12.69 1.99
N GLY A 223 -3.87 -13.24 0.81
CA GLY A 223 -4.47 -14.56 0.62
C GLY A 223 -5.88 -14.44 0.07
N ILE A 224 -6.70 -15.45 0.38
CA ILE A 224 -8.13 -15.47 0.07
C ILE A 224 -8.85 -14.64 1.15
N ILE A 225 -9.70 -13.73 0.72
CA ILE A 225 -10.49 -12.85 1.58
C ILE A 225 -11.95 -12.99 1.15
N VAL A 226 -12.84 -13.17 2.11
CA VAL A 226 -14.29 -13.25 1.93
C VAL A 226 -14.91 -12.10 2.71
N ILE A 227 -15.75 -11.31 2.06
CA ILE A 227 -16.42 -10.16 2.66
C ILE A 227 -17.93 -10.44 2.66
N ASP A 228 -18.52 -10.43 3.84
CA ASP A 228 -19.95 -10.57 4.07
C ASP A 228 -20.57 -9.18 4.23
N PHE A 229 -21.07 -8.64 3.12
CA PHE A 229 -21.80 -7.37 3.12
C PHE A 229 -23.23 -7.62 3.59
N ILE A 230 -23.85 -6.61 4.20
CA ILE A 230 -25.25 -6.71 4.61
C ILE A 230 -26.12 -6.92 3.36
N ASP A 231 -27.10 -7.82 3.46
CA ASP A 231 -28.03 -8.14 2.38
C ASP A 231 -28.68 -6.89 1.78
N MET A 232 -28.62 -6.79 0.46
CA MET A 232 -29.29 -5.74 -0.32
C MET A 232 -30.22 -6.40 -1.33
N GLU A 233 -31.46 -5.94 -1.45
CA GLU A 233 -32.42 -6.51 -2.40
C GLU A 233 -32.11 -6.06 -3.84
N VAL A 234 -31.70 -4.79 -3.98
CA VAL A 234 -31.52 -4.16 -5.29
C VAL A 234 -30.16 -4.57 -5.91
N LYS A 235 -30.21 -5.26 -7.05
CA LYS A 235 -28.99 -5.67 -7.79
C LYS A 235 -28.05 -4.50 -8.09
N ARG A 236 -28.61 -3.35 -8.46
CA ARG A 236 -27.83 -2.13 -8.74
C ARG A 236 -27.00 -1.69 -7.53
N ASN A 237 -27.53 -1.82 -6.31
CA ASN A 237 -26.81 -1.47 -5.08
C ASN A 237 -25.62 -2.43 -4.86
N ARG A 238 -25.86 -3.73 -5.07
CA ARG A 238 -24.80 -4.77 -5.02
C ARG A 238 -23.67 -4.50 -6.01
N ASP A 239 -24.01 -4.22 -7.26
CA ASP A 239 -23.02 -3.94 -8.31
C ASP A 239 -22.19 -2.68 -7.98
N GLU A 240 -22.83 -1.66 -7.38
CA GLU A 240 -22.19 -0.41 -6.99
C GLU A 240 -21.24 -0.59 -5.80
N VAL A 241 -21.58 -1.40 -4.80
CA VAL A 241 -20.68 -1.74 -3.68
C VAL A 241 -19.42 -2.44 -4.18
N VAL A 242 -19.56 -3.40 -5.11
CA VAL A 242 -18.41 -4.07 -5.73
C VAL A 242 -17.57 -3.09 -6.56
N ARG A 243 -18.21 -2.15 -7.26
CA ARG A 243 -17.51 -1.09 -8.01
C ARG A 243 -16.67 -0.22 -7.07
N VAL A 244 -17.25 0.26 -5.97
CA VAL A 244 -16.53 1.06 -4.97
C VAL A 244 -15.39 0.29 -4.33
N LEU A 245 -15.58 -1.00 -4.01
CA LEU A 245 -14.51 -1.86 -3.52
C LEU A 245 -13.35 -1.95 -4.53
N ARG A 246 -13.65 -2.19 -5.81
CA ARG A 246 -12.63 -2.24 -6.89
C ARG A 246 -11.89 -0.91 -7.04
N ASP A 247 -12.59 0.21 -7.01
CA ASP A 247 -11.99 1.55 -7.10
C ASP A 247 -11.08 1.85 -5.90
N ALA A 248 -11.51 1.47 -4.69
CA ALA A 248 -10.72 1.64 -3.47
C ALA A 248 -9.47 0.73 -3.46
N LEU A 249 -9.57 -0.49 -4.01
CA LEU A 249 -8.46 -1.42 -4.19
C LEU A 249 -7.54 -1.04 -5.36
N ALA A 250 -7.97 -0.22 -6.32
CA ALA A 250 -7.12 0.23 -7.42
C ALA A 250 -5.93 1.08 -6.93
N ARG A 251 -6.07 1.70 -5.75
CA ARG A 251 -5.00 2.41 -5.04
C ARG A 251 -3.99 1.46 -4.38
N ASP A 252 -4.33 0.19 -4.22
CA ASP A 252 -3.44 -0.82 -3.65
C ASP A 252 -2.33 -1.17 -4.66
N LYS A 253 -1.09 -1.17 -4.16
CA LYS A 253 0.07 -1.57 -4.95
C LYS A 253 0.14 -3.08 -5.10
N THR A 254 -0.40 -3.82 -4.15
CA THR A 254 -0.50 -5.27 -4.18
C THR A 254 -1.50 -5.72 -5.24
N ARG A 255 -1.20 -6.82 -5.95
CA ARG A 255 -2.13 -7.35 -6.95
C ARG A 255 -3.35 -7.92 -6.22
N THR A 256 -4.52 -7.40 -6.57
CA THR A 256 -5.82 -7.82 -6.09
C THR A 256 -6.66 -8.36 -7.24
N GLN A 257 -7.57 -9.27 -6.94
CA GLN A 257 -8.58 -9.76 -7.87
C GLN A 257 -9.89 -9.93 -7.10
N VAL A 258 -10.92 -9.22 -7.53
CA VAL A 258 -12.25 -9.22 -6.91
C VAL A 258 -13.23 -9.93 -7.82
N PHE A 259 -13.87 -10.98 -7.33
CA PHE A 259 -14.90 -11.74 -8.04
C PHE A 259 -16.27 -11.05 -7.92
N GLU A 260 -17.28 -11.57 -8.62
CA GLU A 260 -18.65 -11.09 -8.45
C GLU A 260 -19.22 -11.55 -7.11
N ILE A 261 -20.31 -10.92 -6.67
CA ILE A 261 -21.02 -11.37 -5.47
C ILE A 261 -21.55 -12.78 -5.76
N SER A 262 -21.24 -13.72 -4.87
CA SER A 262 -21.77 -15.08 -4.92
C SER A 262 -23.29 -15.11 -4.75
N GLU A 263 -23.91 -16.25 -5.07
CA GLU A 263 -25.33 -16.47 -4.77
C GLU A 263 -25.66 -16.40 -3.28
N LEU A 264 -24.65 -16.55 -2.42
CA LEU A 264 -24.75 -16.45 -0.97
C LEU A 264 -24.58 -15.02 -0.44
N GLY A 265 -24.44 -14.01 -1.31
CA GLY A 265 -24.24 -12.61 -0.90
C GLY A 265 -22.80 -12.23 -0.54
N LEU A 266 -21.88 -13.19 -0.56
CA LEU A 266 -20.47 -12.99 -0.23
C LEU A 266 -19.67 -12.44 -1.41
N VAL A 267 -18.75 -11.51 -1.13
CA VAL A 267 -17.74 -11.05 -2.08
C VAL A 267 -16.43 -11.77 -1.82
N GLU A 268 -15.96 -12.51 -2.82
CA GLU A 268 -14.69 -13.21 -2.78
C GLU A 268 -13.60 -12.39 -3.46
N MET A 269 -12.41 -12.35 -2.86
CA MET A 269 -11.25 -11.74 -3.49
C MET A 269 -9.94 -12.42 -3.10
N THR A 270 -8.92 -12.18 -3.92
CA THR A 270 -7.54 -12.53 -3.58
C THR A 270 -6.68 -11.28 -3.54
N ARG A 271 -5.75 -11.23 -2.59
CA ARG A 271 -4.69 -10.22 -2.50
C ARG A 271 -3.36 -10.92 -2.33
N LYS A 272 -2.39 -10.65 -3.21
CA LYS A 272 -1.07 -11.30 -3.16
C LYS A 272 -0.40 -11.07 -1.79
N ARG A 273 0.11 -12.13 -1.15
CA ARG A 273 0.94 -11.99 0.07
C ARG A 273 2.32 -11.45 -0.32
N ILE A 274 2.72 -10.33 0.31
CA ILE A 274 4.03 -9.69 0.12
C ILE A 274 4.90 -9.85 1.37
N SER A 275 4.30 -9.66 2.55
CA SER A 275 4.94 -9.77 3.85
C SER A 275 4.04 -10.52 4.84
N GLU A 276 4.58 -10.75 6.04
CA GLU A 276 3.77 -11.09 7.21
C GLU A 276 2.90 -9.88 7.58
N GLY A 277 1.63 -10.13 7.90
CA GLY A 277 0.68 -9.07 8.23
C GLY A 277 0.98 -8.45 9.60
N LEU A 278 0.27 -7.36 9.90
CA LEU A 278 0.49 -6.60 11.13
C LEU A 278 0.25 -7.47 12.38
N VAL A 279 -0.84 -8.24 12.42
CA VAL A 279 -1.15 -9.08 13.59
C VAL A 279 -0.12 -10.19 13.74
N GLU A 280 0.34 -10.84 12.67
CA GLU A 280 1.38 -11.88 12.76
C GLU A 280 2.70 -11.31 13.29
N SER A 281 3.04 -10.07 12.90
CA SER A 281 4.30 -9.42 13.32
C SER A 281 4.28 -8.99 14.79
N PHE A 282 3.11 -8.70 15.34
CA PHE A 282 2.93 -8.12 16.68
C PHE A 282 2.19 -9.04 17.67
N SER A 283 1.94 -10.31 17.31
CA SER A 283 1.26 -11.25 18.20
C SER A 283 1.86 -12.64 18.15
N GLU A 284 1.61 -13.39 19.22
CA GLU A 284 1.95 -14.80 19.33
C GLU A 284 0.67 -15.63 19.48
N VAL A 285 0.76 -16.91 19.12
CA VAL A 285 -0.37 -17.83 19.28
C VAL A 285 -0.73 -17.95 20.76
N CYS A 286 -2.01 -17.76 21.09
CA CYS A 286 -2.48 -17.86 22.47
C CYS A 286 -2.13 -19.23 23.09
N PRO A 287 -1.35 -19.29 24.18
CA PRO A 287 -0.90 -20.55 24.77
C PRO A 287 -2.05 -21.35 25.40
N THR A 288 -3.12 -20.68 25.81
CA THR A 288 -4.27 -21.31 26.47
C THR A 288 -5.16 -22.07 25.48
N CYS A 289 -5.54 -21.44 24.37
CA CYS A 289 -6.44 -22.06 23.38
C CYS A 289 -5.70 -22.64 22.17
N ALA A 290 -4.38 -22.43 22.05
CA ALA A 290 -3.58 -22.77 20.88
C ALA A 290 -4.17 -22.20 19.58
N GLY A 291 -4.66 -20.96 19.63
CA GLY A 291 -5.28 -20.27 18.49
C GLY A 291 -6.73 -20.65 18.20
N ARG A 292 -7.36 -21.55 18.97
CA ARG A 292 -8.75 -21.98 18.73
C ARG A 292 -9.82 -20.91 19.01
N GLY A 293 -9.52 -19.92 19.85
CA GLY A 293 -10.49 -18.89 20.27
C GLY A 293 -11.54 -19.36 21.27
N PHE A 294 -11.51 -20.62 21.71
CA PHE A 294 -12.35 -21.16 22.78
C PHE A 294 -11.57 -22.16 23.63
N THR A 295 -12.05 -22.41 24.85
CA THR A 295 -11.58 -23.49 25.72
C THR A 295 -12.70 -24.52 25.86
N VAL A 296 -12.33 -25.79 25.88
CA VAL A 296 -13.31 -26.88 26.07
C VAL A 296 -13.41 -27.15 27.56
N ASP A 297 -14.63 -27.11 28.09
CA ASP A 297 -14.90 -27.52 29.46
C ASP A 297 -14.72 -29.04 29.58
N GLN A 298 -13.60 -29.46 30.17
CA GLN A 298 -13.28 -30.88 30.35
C GLN A 298 -14.18 -31.57 31.37
N SER A 299 -14.92 -30.83 32.21
CA SER A 299 -15.87 -31.44 33.15
C SER A 299 -17.15 -31.93 32.46
N MET A 300 -17.41 -31.51 31.21
CA MET A 300 -18.54 -31.92 30.40
C MET A 300 -18.23 -33.07 29.42
N LEU A 301 -16.99 -33.59 29.41
CA LEU A 301 -16.52 -34.71 28.59
C LEU A 301 -16.33 -35.96 29.45
#